data_AF-A0A960M1M2-F1
#
_entry.id   AF-A0A960M1M2-F1
#
_cell.length_a   1.000
_cell.length_b   1.000
_cell.length_c   1.000
_cell.angle_alpha   90.00
_cell.angle_beta   90.00
_cell.angle_gamma   90.00
#
_symmetry.space_group_name_H-M   'P 1'
#
loop_
_entity.id
_entity.type
_entity.pdbx_description
1 polymer ?
#
loop_
_entity_poly.entity_id
_entity_poly.type
_entity_poly.pdbx_seq_one_letter_code
_entity_poly.pdbx_strand_id
1 'polypeptide(L)'
;MPVGWILCFAGVLSAPAGIPAGETVFFDVPTNWVLTPPPAPSLQLAEVPGYPDAPDRLTLIARLHRPDAEIHGPGPYPTILVLHGSGGLWSNDAITNGMASQFEEWASVLSSNGYLSLYVDSFNPRGISTNFANRLPHHDPALDDALCSPNYERPKDVVAALSFLAAHNEVDRDRIGILAFSHGSQVALNAILDPSVDLTPYTVRYINESNATINLEVPSPVRIPDALPFPVVCALYYPGCSHYGYHGQASSISAGRYMPDRRTHVLLFHGTRDSLLGVTDPDATPLTGSLYPIKLVESARLQAEAEAVPNPFIHHLVYDQVNHGFDGVTLADEGDWNSPSESADQKAKRLTRDETLKAFALWLKPVDLAAAIQPLSFEGVRVQWHSEKDLLYTMEQQDNYQGPWIDISATLTGPVQQAEAPFGAAQSTAIRLSITPMPPPVNAPENTGFFLSYDAFSY
;
A
#
# COMPACT_ATOMS: atom_id res chain seq x y z
N MET A 1 31.59 33.35 -16.58
CA MET A 1 30.79 32.34 -17.31
C MET A 1 31.58 31.04 -17.29
N PRO A 2 31.17 29.99 -16.56
CA PRO A 2 31.73 28.68 -16.79
C PRO A 2 30.87 27.96 -17.84
N VAL A 3 31.53 27.59 -18.94
CA VAL A 3 31.00 26.74 -20.01
C VAL A 3 31.14 25.30 -19.54
N GLY A 4 30.02 24.61 -19.31
CA GLY A 4 29.97 23.18 -19.02
C GLY A 4 29.66 22.41 -20.30
N TRP A 5 30.53 21.46 -20.66
CA TRP A 5 30.33 20.56 -21.80
C TRP A 5 29.37 19.43 -21.40
N ILE A 6 28.30 19.22 -22.17
CA ILE A 6 27.42 18.05 -22.06
C ILE A 6 27.95 16.98 -23.02
N LEU A 7 28.47 15.88 -22.46
CA LEU A 7 28.77 14.65 -23.19
C LEU A 7 27.49 13.81 -23.21
N CYS A 8 26.84 13.72 -24.37
CA CYS A 8 25.74 12.78 -24.59
C CYS A 8 26.30 11.39 -24.86
N PHE A 9 26.15 10.46 -23.93
CA PHE A 9 26.28 9.03 -24.22
C PHE A 9 24.93 8.50 -24.70
N ALA A 10 24.86 8.08 -25.96
CA ALA A 10 23.81 7.17 -26.42
C ALA A 10 24.10 5.79 -25.84
N GLY A 11 23.65 5.56 -24.60
CA GLY A 11 23.72 4.26 -23.96
C GLY A 11 22.64 3.35 -24.54
N VAL A 12 23.05 2.33 -25.28
CA VAL A 12 22.25 1.12 -25.48
C VAL A 12 21.92 0.58 -24.09
N LEU A 13 20.64 0.47 -23.74
CA LEU A 13 20.16 -0.21 -22.53
C LEU A 13 20.63 -1.67 -22.59
N SER A 14 21.83 -1.94 -22.08
CA SER A 14 22.21 -3.28 -21.64
C SER A 14 21.25 -3.68 -20.51
N ALA A 15 20.77 -4.92 -20.54
CA ALA A 15 19.94 -5.49 -19.49
C ALA A 15 20.51 -5.14 -18.10
N PRO A 16 19.68 -4.74 -17.14
CA PRO A 16 20.17 -4.36 -15.83
C PRO A 16 20.97 -5.53 -15.25
N ALA A 17 22.16 -5.23 -14.73
CA ALA A 17 22.85 -6.17 -13.85
C ALA A 17 21.83 -6.60 -12.77
N GLY A 18 21.70 -7.91 -12.54
CA GLY A 18 20.74 -8.42 -11.56
C GLY A 18 20.92 -7.68 -10.24
N ILE A 19 19.82 -7.17 -9.67
CA ILE A 19 19.86 -6.46 -8.40
C ILE A 19 20.45 -7.41 -7.34
N PRO A 20 21.39 -6.94 -6.51
CA PRO A 20 21.97 -7.76 -5.45
C PRO A 20 20.87 -8.42 -4.60
N ALA A 21 21.08 -9.66 -4.22
CA ALA A 21 20.17 -10.35 -3.30
C ALA A 21 20.00 -9.51 -2.02
N GLY A 22 18.74 -9.31 -1.58
CA GLY A 22 18.44 -8.51 -0.40
C GLY A 22 19.12 -9.04 0.86
N GLU A 23 19.52 -8.13 1.73
CA GLU A 23 20.14 -8.46 3.02
C GLU A 23 19.11 -9.18 3.91
N THR A 24 19.50 -10.31 4.51
CA THR A 24 18.69 -10.95 5.54
C THR A 24 18.87 -10.18 6.85
N VAL A 25 17.77 -9.69 7.41
CA VAL A 25 17.76 -8.95 8.68
C VAL A 25 16.82 -9.60 9.68
N PHE A 26 17.09 -9.40 10.97
CA PHE A 26 16.29 -9.92 12.08
C PHE A 26 15.93 -8.83 13.06
N PHE A 27 14.70 -8.86 13.56
CA PHE A 27 14.22 -7.90 14.57
C PHE A 27 13.08 -8.47 15.40
N ASP A 28 12.94 -7.98 16.63
CA ASP A 28 11.96 -8.52 17.57
C ASP A 28 10.62 -7.83 17.49
N VAL A 29 9.56 -8.61 17.69
CA VAL A 29 8.28 -8.05 18.14
C VAL A 29 8.41 -7.62 19.62
N PRO A 30 7.95 -6.42 20.00
CA PRO A 30 8.02 -5.95 21.39
C PRO A 30 7.46 -6.97 22.38
N THR A 31 8.22 -7.31 23.42
CA THR A 31 7.90 -8.41 24.35
C THR A 31 6.56 -8.26 25.05
N ASN A 32 6.11 -7.02 25.27
CA ASN A 32 4.80 -6.72 25.86
C ASN A 32 3.60 -7.04 24.94
N TRP A 33 3.85 -7.41 23.67
CA TRP A 33 2.81 -7.74 22.69
C TRP A 33 2.84 -9.19 22.23
N VAL A 34 3.84 -9.96 22.64
CA VAL A 34 4.00 -11.35 22.25
C VAL A 34 3.33 -12.27 23.28
N LEU A 35 2.80 -13.40 22.83
CA LEU A 35 2.37 -14.47 23.72
C LEU A 35 3.52 -14.91 24.63
N THR A 36 3.22 -15.35 25.85
CA THR A 36 4.23 -15.83 26.80
C THR A 36 3.95 -17.28 27.18
N PRO A 37 4.82 -18.25 26.78
CA PRO A 37 5.98 -18.08 25.90
C PRO A 37 5.57 -17.79 24.43
N PRO A 38 6.47 -17.18 23.62
CA PRO A 38 6.25 -17.05 22.19
C PRO A 38 6.18 -18.41 21.50
N PRO A 39 5.53 -18.51 20.32
CA PRO A 39 5.63 -19.70 19.48
C PRO A 39 7.09 -19.93 19.07
N ALA A 40 7.49 -21.20 19.00
CA ALA A 40 8.82 -21.57 18.51
C ALA A 40 8.95 -21.30 17.00
N PRO A 41 10.12 -20.88 16.51
CA PRO A 41 10.36 -20.71 15.07
C PRO A 41 10.31 -22.06 14.34
N SER A 42 10.12 -22.01 13.03
CA SER A 42 10.24 -23.20 12.20
C SER A 42 11.67 -23.74 12.19
N LEU A 43 11.83 -25.06 11.95
CA LEU A 43 13.16 -25.67 11.85
C LEU A 43 14.02 -24.98 10.79
N GLN A 44 13.44 -24.64 9.63
CA GLN A 44 14.19 -23.95 8.58
C GLN A 44 14.68 -22.56 8.99
N LEU A 45 13.93 -21.84 9.83
CA LEU A 45 14.37 -20.53 10.33
C LEU A 45 15.43 -20.66 11.41
N ALA A 46 15.28 -21.63 12.32
CA ALA A 46 16.28 -21.93 13.35
C ALA A 46 17.66 -22.30 12.74
N GLU A 47 17.67 -22.82 11.51
CA GLU A 47 18.89 -23.15 10.76
C GLU A 47 19.48 -21.95 9.98
N VAL A 48 18.78 -20.81 9.88
CA VAL A 48 19.30 -19.62 9.18
C VAL A 48 20.49 -19.04 9.95
N PRO A 49 21.66 -18.85 9.30
CA PRO A 49 22.83 -18.27 9.95
C PRO A 49 22.54 -16.91 10.59
N GLY A 50 22.87 -16.79 11.88
CA GLY A 50 22.72 -15.54 12.63
C GLY A 50 21.31 -15.30 13.20
N TYR A 51 20.34 -16.19 12.98
CA TYR A 51 19.03 -16.08 13.60
C TYR A 51 19.14 -16.20 15.13
N PRO A 52 18.68 -15.19 15.91
CA PRO A 52 18.74 -15.23 17.35
C PRO A 52 17.54 -16.03 17.91
N ASP A 53 17.65 -17.36 17.86
CA ASP A 53 16.69 -18.29 18.44
C ASP A 53 16.74 -18.22 19.98
N ALA A 54 15.86 -17.40 20.55
CA ALA A 54 15.72 -17.21 21.99
C ALA A 54 14.29 -17.54 22.41
N PRO A 55 14.09 -18.42 23.42
CA PRO A 55 12.77 -18.96 23.77
C PRO A 55 11.80 -17.93 24.36
N ASP A 56 12.28 -16.73 24.69
CA ASP A 56 11.52 -15.61 25.25
C ASP A 56 11.30 -14.47 24.25
N ARG A 57 11.70 -14.65 22.98
CA ARG A 57 11.59 -13.64 21.93
C ARG A 57 10.87 -14.18 20.70
N LEU A 58 10.02 -13.34 20.11
CA LEU A 58 9.53 -13.56 18.75
C LEU A 58 10.36 -12.71 17.79
N THR A 59 11.36 -13.34 17.18
CA THR A 59 12.27 -12.70 16.23
C THR A 59 11.79 -12.92 14.80
N LEU A 60 11.46 -11.84 14.10
CA LEU A 60 11.08 -11.84 12.69
C LEU A 60 12.32 -11.92 11.79
N ILE A 61 12.16 -12.55 10.62
CA ILE A 61 13.14 -12.52 9.51
C ILE A 61 12.57 -11.67 8.38
N ALA A 62 13.43 -10.89 7.74
CA ALA A 62 13.04 -10.10 6.58
C ALA A 62 14.15 -10.01 5.53
N ARG A 63 13.78 -9.63 4.30
CA ARG A 63 14.72 -9.18 3.27
C ARG A 63 14.69 -7.67 3.16
N LEU A 64 15.87 -7.05 3.26
CA LEU A 64 16.07 -5.62 3.08
C LEU A 64 16.75 -5.36 1.74
N HIS A 65 16.05 -4.71 0.83
CA HIS A 65 16.56 -4.30 -0.48
C HIS A 65 16.83 -2.80 -0.48
N ARG A 66 18.02 -2.44 -0.95
CA ARG A 66 18.50 -1.06 -1.04
C ARG A 66 18.50 -0.59 -2.49
N PRO A 67 18.15 0.68 -2.75
CA PRO A 67 18.45 1.30 -4.02
C PRO A 67 19.96 1.45 -4.19
N ASP A 68 20.42 1.54 -5.45
CA ASP A 68 21.82 1.80 -5.74
C ASP A 68 22.18 3.24 -5.33
N ALA A 69 23.09 3.38 -4.38
CA ALA A 69 23.52 4.66 -3.84
C ALA A 69 24.25 5.54 -4.86
N GLU A 70 24.86 4.96 -5.90
CA GLU A 70 25.49 5.71 -6.99
C GLU A 70 24.45 6.33 -7.93
N ILE A 71 23.26 5.73 -8.02
CA ILE A 71 22.15 6.22 -8.86
C ILE A 71 21.25 7.18 -8.08
N HIS A 72 20.88 6.81 -6.84
CA HIS A 72 19.87 7.50 -6.05
C HIS A 72 20.45 8.36 -4.90
N GLY A 73 21.78 8.41 -4.76
CA GLY A 73 22.46 9.08 -3.66
C GLY A 73 22.49 8.23 -2.38
N PRO A 74 23.17 8.68 -1.31
CA PRO A 74 23.44 7.87 -0.12
C PRO A 74 22.24 7.72 0.86
N GLY A 75 21.05 8.22 0.51
CA GLY A 75 19.89 8.33 1.41
C GLY A 75 19.90 9.60 2.28
N PRO A 76 19.02 9.71 3.29
CA PRO A 76 18.04 8.69 3.71
C PRO A 76 16.99 8.42 2.62
N TYR A 77 16.52 7.17 2.54
CA TYR A 77 15.63 6.71 1.49
C TYR A 77 14.17 6.68 1.95
N PRO A 78 13.21 7.10 1.10
CA PRO A 78 11.82 6.71 1.30
C PRO A 78 11.73 5.17 1.32
N THR A 79 10.95 4.64 2.24
CA THR A 79 10.97 3.21 2.55
C THR A 79 9.59 2.57 2.39
N ILE A 80 9.54 1.39 1.76
CA ILE A 80 8.33 0.60 1.62
C ILE A 80 8.41 -0.65 2.50
N LEU A 81 7.46 -0.78 3.44
CA LEU A 81 7.23 -2.03 4.16
C LEU A 81 6.34 -2.93 3.30
N VAL A 82 6.83 -4.13 2.98
CA VAL A 82 6.11 -5.10 2.15
C VAL A 82 5.58 -6.26 2.99
N LEU A 83 4.27 -6.48 2.93
CA LEU A 83 3.58 -7.50 3.73
C LEU A 83 3.00 -8.60 2.84
N HIS A 84 3.49 -9.84 3.01
CA HIS A 84 3.05 -10.98 2.22
C HIS A 84 1.60 -11.42 2.54
N GLY A 85 0.93 -11.98 1.54
CA GLY A 85 -0.37 -12.62 1.67
C GLY A 85 -0.32 -13.97 2.37
N SER A 86 -1.40 -14.76 2.26
CA SER A 86 -1.44 -16.12 2.82
C SER A 86 -0.48 -17.08 2.12
N GLY A 87 0.11 -16.74 0.97
CA GLY A 87 1.14 -17.57 0.31
C GLY A 87 2.52 -17.54 0.99
N GLY A 88 2.72 -16.72 2.03
CA GLY A 88 4.04 -16.54 2.65
C GLY A 88 4.98 -15.67 1.82
N LEU A 89 6.18 -15.40 2.35
CA LEU A 89 7.20 -14.61 1.66
C LEU A 89 8.05 -15.44 0.67
N TRP A 90 8.24 -16.72 0.95
CA TRP A 90 9.29 -17.54 0.34
C TRP A 90 8.75 -18.42 -0.78
N SER A 91 9.57 -18.61 -1.82
CA SER A 91 9.23 -19.45 -2.96
C SER A 91 9.10 -20.92 -2.55
N ASN A 92 7.93 -21.53 -2.81
CA ASN A 92 7.59 -22.88 -2.38
C ASN A 92 7.78 -23.09 -0.86
N ASP A 93 7.44 -22.07 -0.06
CA ASP A 93 7.48 -22.09 1.40
C ASP A 93 8.88 -22.27 2.03
N ALA A 94 9.96 -22.25 1.23
CA ALA A 94 11.32 -22.53 1.69
C ALA A 94 12.22 -21.29 1.64
N ILE A 95 12.77 -20.89 2.79
CA ILE A 95 13.67 -19.72 2.93
C ILE A 95 14.86 -19.82 1.97
N THR A 96 15.38 -21.04 1.76
CA THR A 96 16.53 -21.30 0.89
C THR A 96 16.28 -21.03 -0.58
N ASN A 97 15.01 -20.97 -1.01
CA ASN A 97 14.65 -20.72 -2.41
C ASN A 97 14.60 -19.23 -2.76
N GLY A 98 14.78 -18.33 -1.79
CA GLY A 98 14.58 -16.89 -2.00
C GLY A 98 13.11 -16.49 -1.93
N MET A 99 12.82 -15.20 -2.11
CA MET A 99 11.44 -14.73 -2.04
C MET A 99 10.63 -15.24 -3.23
N ALA A 100 9.31 -15.31 -3.07
CA ALA A 100 8.43 -15.59 -4.20
C ALA A 100 8.62 -14.56 -5.32
N SER A 101 8.44 -14.97 -6.58
CA SER A 101 8.76 -14.17 -7.76
C SER A 101 8.11 -12.77 -7.77
N GLN A 102 6.87 -12.66 -7.26
CA GLN A 102 6.19 -11.37 -7.14
C GLN A 102 6.95 -10.40 -6.23
N PHE A 103 7.56 -10.87 -5.15
CA PHE A 103 8.31 -10.04 -4.21
C PHE A 103 9.68 -9.67 -4.76
N GLU A 104 10.36 -10.57 -5.47
CA GLU A 104 11.60 -10.27 -6.20
C GLU A 104 11.35 -9.21 -7.29
N GLU A 105 10.23 -9.31 -8.00
CA GLU A 105 9.82 -8.31 -8.98
C GLU A 105 9.56 -6.94 -8.33
N TRP A 106 8.84 -6.90 -7.20
CA TRP A 106 8.65 -5.66 -6.45
C TRP A 106 9.96 -5.10 -5.90
N ALA A 107 10.88 -5.96 -5.43
CA ALA A 107 12.17 -5.52 -4.90
C ALA A 107 12.98 -4.85 -6.00
N SER A 108 12.89 -5.39 -7.21
CA SER A 108 13.49 -4.81 -8.40
C SER A 108 12.89 -3.45 -8.73
N VAL A 109 11.56 -3.41 -8.90
CA VAL A 109 10.82 -2.18 -9.21
C VAL A 109 11.08 -1.08 -8.18
N LEU A 110 10.98 -1.39 -6.89
CA LEU A 110 11.14 -0.40 -5.81
C LEU A 110 12.58 0.12 -5.72
N SER A 111 13.58 -0.77 -5.77
CA SER A 111 14.98 -0.37 -5.70
C SER A 111 15.39 0.50 -6.90
N SER A 112 14.94 0.15 -8.12
CA SER A 112 15.15 0.97 -9.32
C SER A 112 14.44 2.32 -9.30
N ASN A 113 13.43 2.48 -8.43
CA ASN A 113 12.74 3.75 -8.21
C ASN A 113 13.26 4.49 -6.96
N GLY A 114 14.40 4.09 -6.38
CA GLY A 114 15.03 4.80 -5.27
C GLY A 114 14.38 4.55 -3.90
N TYR A 115 13.63 3.46 -3.75
CA TYR A 115 13.03 3.08 -2.46
C TYR A 115 13.86 2.01 -1.76
N LEU A 116 14.09 2.18 -0.46
CA LEU A 116 14.43 1.07 0.42
C LEU A 116 13.17 0.20 0.59
N SER A 117 13.29 -1.12 0.64
CA SER A 117 12.14 -1.99 0.86
C SER A 117 12.44 -3.14 1.81
N LEU A 118 11.53 -3.37 2.76
CA LEU A 118 11.64 -4.39 3.80
C LEU A 118 10.50 -5.40 3.65
N TYR A 119 10.85 -6.65 3.35
CA TYR A 119 9.90 -7.75 3.13
C TYR A 119 9.87 -8.65 4.35
N VAL A 120 8.80 -8.60 5.13
CA VAL A 120 8.73 -9.24 6.44
C VAL A 120 8.06 -10.60 6.36
N ASP A 121 8.71 -11.65 6.87
CA ASP A 121 8.10 -12.97 7.05
C ASP A 121 7.42 -13.05 8.42
N SER A 122 6.09 -13.15 8.39
CA SER A 122 5.27 -13.31 9.60
C SER A 122 5.09 -14.76 10.03
N PHE A 123 5.48 -15.74 9.21
CA PHE A 123 5.07 -17.13 9.36
C PHE A 123 6.14 -18.02 9.99
N ASN A 124 7.36 -18.07 9.43
CA ASN A 124 8.41 -18.92 9.98
C ASN A 124 8.78 -18.59 11.44
N PRO A 125 8.80 -17.31 11.88
CA PRO A 125 9.00 -16.98 13.30
C PRO A 125 7.99 -17.61 14.26
N ARG A 126 6.84 -18.05 13.75
CA ARG A 126 5.75 -18.64 14.52
C ARG A 126 5.62 -20.15 14.30
N GLY A 127 6.66 -20.79 13.74
CA GLY A 127 6.68 -22.24 13.53
C GLY A 127 5.92 -22.69 12.28
N ILE A 128 5.37 -21.75 11.51
CA ILE A 128 4.56 -22.05 10.34
C ILE A 128 5.51 -22.09 9.14
N SER A 129 5.80 -23.29 8.63
CA SER A 129 6.81 -23.50 7.58
C SER A 129 6.25 -23.94 6.23
N THR A 130 4.99 -24.40 6.16
CA THR A 130 4.37 -24.91 4.92
C THR A 130 2.84 -24.77 4.93
N ASN A 131 2.21 -24.99 3.77
CA ASN A 131 0.76 -25.08 3.57
C ASN A 131 0.02 -23.76 3.84
N PHE A 132 0.68 -22.62 3.63
CA PHE A 132 0.14 -21.32 3.99
C PHE A 132 -1.12 -20.93 3.19
N ALA A 133 -1.20 -21.29 1.90
CA ALA A 133 -2.33 -20.94 1.05
C ALA A 133 -3.66 -21.64 1.43
N ASN A 134 -3.60 -22.76 2.16
CA ASN A 134 -4.76 -23.52 2.61
C ASN A 134 -5.23 -23.13 4.03
N ARG A 135 -4.47 -22.24 4.69
CA ARG A 135 -4.80 -21.71 6.01
C ARG A 135 -5.77 -20.55 5.85
N LEU A 136 -6.96 -20.68 6.41
CA LEU A 136 -7.97 -19.63 6.41
C LEU A 136 -7.84 -18.87 7.73
N PRO A 137 -7.78 -17.53 7.73
CA PRO A 137 -7.70 -16.76 8.97
C PRO A 137 -8.82 -17.18 9.90
N HIS A 138 -8.48 -17.90 10.97
CA HIS A 138 -9.44 -18.36 11.94
C HIS A 138 -9.44 -17.40 13.12
N HIS A 139 -10.62 -17.03 13.58
CA HIS A 139 -10.76 -16.06 14.67
C HIS A 139 -10.59 -16.72 16.04
N ASP A 140 -10.64 -18.05 16.12
CA ASP A 140 -10.39 -18.80 17.36
C ASP A 140 -8.90 -18.89 17.70
N PRO A 141 -8.46 -18.28 18.82
CA PRO A 141 -7.09 -18.36 19.32
C PRO A 141 -6.59 -19.79 19.58
N ALA A 142 -7.51 -20.77 19.70
CA ALA A 142 -7.17 -22.17 19.89
C ALA A 142 -6.81 -22.92 18.59
N LEU A 143 -7.01 -22.32 17.41
CA LEU A 143 -6.62 -22.90 16.13
C LEU A 143 -5.28 -22.34 15.62
N ASP A 144 -4.56 -23.16 14.85
CA ASP A 144 -3.19 -22.91 14.37
C ASP A 144 -3.06 -21.55 13.63
N ASP A 145 -4.09 -21.14 12.89
CA ASP A 145 -4.06 -19.91 12.10
C ASP A 145 -4.18 -18.62 12.93
N ALA A 146 -4.59 -18.71 14.19
CA ALA A 146 -4.67 -17.54 15.07
C ALA A 146 -3.29 -17.03 15.50
N LEU A 147 -2.27 -17.89 15.54
CA LEU A 147 -0.89 -17.49 15.85
C LEU A 147 -0.37 -16.43 14.88
N CYS A 148 -0.85 -16.44 13.63
CA CYS A 148 -0.53 -15.47 12.59
C CYS A 148 -1.74 -14.67 12.13
N SER A 149 -2.75 -14.46 12.99
CA SER A 149 -3.95 -13.70 12.67
C SER A 149 -3.62 -12.34 12.00
N PRO A 150 -4.25 -12.00 10.86
CA PRO A 150 -4.04 -10.72 10.20
C PRO A 150 -4.64 -9.56 10.98
N ASN A 151 -5.59 -9.87 11.88
CA ASN A 151 -6.40 -8.88 12.57
C ASN A 151 -5.76 -8.38 13.86
N TYR A 152 -4.98 -9.22 14.56
CA TYR A 152 -4.41 -8.86 15.86
C TYR A 152 -2.97 -9.34 16.11
N GLU A 153 -2.48 -10.41 15.46
CA GLU A 153 -1.10 -10.85 15.64
C GLU A 153 -0.12 -10.18 14.69
N ARG A 154 -0.34 -10.30 13.38
CA ARG A 154 0.55 -9.71 12.37
C ARG A 154 0.60 -8.17 12.37
N PRO A 155 -0.41 -7.40 12.83
CA PRO A 155 -0.25 -5.96 13.01
C PRO A 155 0.88 -5.58 13.98
N LYS A 156 1.23 -6.47 14.92
CA LYS A 156 2.40 -6.30 15.80
C LYS A 156 3.72 -6.37 15.02
N ASP A 157 3.76 -7.16 13.94
CA ASP A 157 4.92 -7.26 13.06
C ASP A 157 5.17 -5.95 12.30
N VAL A 158 4.11 -5.21 11.94
CA VAL A 158 4.23 -3.88 11.32
C VAL A 158 4.95 -2.93 12.27
N VAL A 159 4.57 -2.92 13.54
CA VAL A 159 5.23 -2.07 14.52
C VAL A 159 6.67 -2.49 14.81
N ALA A 160 6.94 -3.79 14.86
CA ALA A 160 8.29 -4.32 14.97
C ALA A 160 9.17 -3.85 13.80
N ALA A 161 8.64 -3.94 12.58
CA ALA A 161 9.29 -3.47 11.36
C ALA A 161 9.51 -1.95 11.38
N LEU A 162 8.52 -1.15 11.79
CA LEU A 162 8.68 0.30 11.92
C LEU A 162 9.70 0.68 12.99
N SER A 163 9.79 -0.09 14.09
CA SER A 163 10.81 0.10 15.13
C SER A 163 12.21 -0.21 14.60
N PHE A 164 12.35 -1.31 13.85
CA PHE A 164 13.58 -1.66 13.15
C PHE A 164 13.99 -0.54 12.18
N LEU A 165 13.08 -0.12 11.28
CA LEU A 165 13.34 0.94 10.32
C LEU A 165 13.70 2.27 10.98
N ALA A 166 13.01 2.66 12.07
CA ALA A 166 13.29 3.89 12.81
C ALA A 166 14.70 3.96 13.42
N ALA A 167 15.33 2.80 13.65
CA ALA A 167 16.69 2.69 14.19
C ALA A 167 17.78 2.78 13.10
N HIS A 168 17.44 2.75 11.81
CA HIS A 168 18.39 2.78 10.70
C HIS A 168 18.52 4.19 10.13
N ASN A 169 19.75 4.69 10.04
CA ASN A 169 20.04 6.05 9.55
C ASN A 169 19.78 6.24 8.05
N GLU A 170 19.75 5.15 7.29
CA GLU A 170 19.43 5.14 5.86
C GLU A 170 17.92 5.27 5.57
N VAL A 171 17.07 5.28 6.60
CA VAL A 171 15.61 5.39 6.47
C VAL A 171 15.15 6.84 6.63
N ASP A 172 14.38 7.34 5.67
CA ASP A 172 13.63 8.58 5.82
C ASP A 172 12.35 8.30 6.63
N ARG A 173 12.39 8.67 7.92
CA ARG A 173 11.35 8.34 8.91
C ARG A 173 10.01 9.00 8.62
N ASP A 174 9.99 10.08 7.84
CA ASP A 174 8.75 10.79 7.51
C ASP A 174 8.12 10.27 6.20
N ARG A 175 8.81 9.34 5.50
CA ARG A 175 8.43 8.83 4.19
C ARG A 175 8.46 7.31 4.17
N ILE A 176 7.55 6.73 4.94
CA ILE A 176 7.30 5.30 4.94
C ILE A 176 5.97 5.01 4.24
N GLY A 177 5.96 4.05 3.32
CA GLY A 177 4.75 3.49 2.72
C GLY A 177 4.58 2.01 3.07
N ILE A 178 3.37 1.49 2.87
CA ILE A 178 3.09 0.04 2.92
C ILE A 178 2.65 -0.44 1.54
N LEU A 179 3.21 -1.57 1.11
CA LEU A 179 2.71 -2.37 0.00
C LEU A 179 2.30 -3.74 0.54
N ALA A 180 1.07 -4.13 0.30
CA ALA A 180 0.54 -5.34 0.92
C ALA A 180 -0.41 -6.11 0.01
N PHE A 181 -0.51 -7.42 0.25
CA PHE A 181 -1.25 -8.36 -0.61
C PHE A 181 -2.16 -9.28 0.20
N SER A 182 -3.42 -9.46 -0.21
CA SER A 182 -4.40 -10.35 0.42
C SER A 182 -4.39 -10.25 1.95
N HIS A 183 -3.96 -11.30 2.64
CA HIS A 183 -3.78 -11.35 4.08
C HIS A 183 -2.92 -10.20 4.62
N GLY A 184 -1.82 -9.87 3.94
CA GLY A 184 -0.97 -8.73 4.30
C GLY A 184 -1.69 -7.39 4.18
N SER A 185 -2.61 -7.23 3.23
CA SER A 185 -3.43 -6.01 3.13
C SER A 185 -4.37 -5.88 4.33
N GLN A 186 -4.90 -6.99 4.84
CA GLN A 186 -5.66 -7.00 6.10
C GLN A 186 -4.77 -6.60 7.29
N VAL A 187 -3.52 -7.07 7.33
CA VAL A 187 -2.54 -6.66 8.34
C VAL A 187 -2.33 -5.16 8.32
N ALA A 188 -2.09 -4.60 7.13
CA ALA A 188 -1.87 -3.17 6.95
C ALA A 188 -3.06 -2.36 7.49
N LEU A 189 -4.29 -2.70 7.06
CA LEU A 189 -5.54 -2.06 7.48
C LEU A 189 -5.71 -2.06 9.01
N ASN A 190 -5.39 -3.19 9.67
CA ASN A 190 -5.48 -3.30 11.13
C ASN A 190 -4.34 -2.59 11.87
N ALA A 191 -3.17 -2.43 11.25
CA ALA A 191 -2.03 -1.74 11.86
C ALA A 191 -2.19 -0.20 11.82
N ILE A 192 -2.87 0.32 10.80
CA ILE A 192 -3.01 1.76 10.56
C ILE A 192 -4.33 2.34 11.07
N LEU A 193 -4.96 1.78 12.11
CA LEU A 193 -6.27 2.26 12.57
C LEU A 193 -6.23 3.68 13.16
N ASP A 194 -7.22 4.50 12.83
CA ASP A 194 -7.35 5.84 13.39
C ASP A 194 -7.62 5.79 14.91
N PRO A 195 -7.11 6.78 15.67
CA PRO A 195 -7.36 6.83 17.10
C PRO A 195 -8.83 6.88 17.54
N SER A 196 -9.72 7.33 16.66
CA SER A 196 -11.17 7.38 16.89
C SER A 196 -11.88 6.01 16.80
N VAL A 197 -11.23 4.99 16.24
CA VAL A 197 -11.79 3.63 16.17
C VAL A 197 -11.76 3.01 17.56
N ASP A 198 -12.94 2.64 18.08
CA ASP A 198 -13.05 1.98 19.38
C ASP A 198 -12.42 0.58 19.34
N LEU A 199 -11.43 0.36 20.21
CA LEU A 199 -10.74 -0.91 20.37
C LEU A 199 -11.20 -1.69 21.61
N THR A 200 -12.36 -1.34 22.19
CA THR A 200 -13.02 -2.20 23.19
C THR A 200 -13.16 -3.62 22.66
N PRO A 201 -13.17 -4.64 23.54
CA PRO A 201 -12.95 -6.03 23.15
C PRO A 201 -13.76 -6.46 21.93
N TYR A 202 -13.05 -6.98 20.93
CA TYR A 202 -13.62 -7.41 19.68
C TYR A 202 -14.35 -8.74 19.89
N THR A 203 -15.57 -8.85 19.34
CA THR A 203 -16.33 -10.11 19.35
C THR A 203 -16.66 -10.52 17.93
N VAL A 204 -16.13 -11.68 17.50
CA VAL A 204 -16.42 -12.23 16.18
C VAL A 204 -17.50 -13.30 16.29
N ARG A 205 -18.53 -13.17 15.45
CA ARG A 205 -19.56 -14.19 15.28
C ARG A 205 -19.13 -15.20 14.22
N TYR A 206 -19.03 -16.48 14.57
CA TYR A 206 -18.78 -17.56 13.61
C TYR A 206 -19.73 -18.74 13.80
N ILE A 207 -19.83 -19.58 12.78
CA ILE A 207 -20.59 -20.85 12.83
C ILE A 207 -19.57 -21.97 13.02
N ASN A 208 -19.70 -22.74 14.10
CA ASN A 208 -18.80 -23.85 14.37
C ASN A 208 -19.21 -25.13 13.59
N GLU A 209 -18.42 -26.20 13.72
CA GLU A 209 -18.66 -27.49 13.07
C GLU A 209 -20.01 -28.14 13.43
N SER A 210 -20.62 -27.74 14.56
CA SER A 210 -21.95 -28.19 14.99
C SER A 210 -23.09 -27.31 14.46
N ASN A 211 -22.80 -26.41 13.51
CA ASN A 211 -23.73 -25.42 12.96
C ASN A 211 -24.31 -24.45 14.03
N ALA A 212 -23.61 -24.28 15.17
CA ALA A 212 -24.00 -23.36 16.21
C ALA A 212 -23.35 -21.99 15.97
N THR A 213 -24.10 -20.92 16.23
CA THR A 213 -23.57 -19.55 16.22
C THR A 213 -22.83 -19.29 17.53
N ILE A 214 -21.54 -19.01 17.44
CA ILE A 214 -20.66 -18.67 18.56
C ILE A 214 -20.22 -17.21 18.43
N ASN A 215 -20.25 -16.48 19.53
CA ASN A 215 -19.62 -15.18 19.67
C ASN A 215 -18.33 -15.39 20.46
N LEU A 216 -17.20 -15.11 19.83
CA LEU A 216 -15.90 -15.29 20.45
C LEU A 216 -15.23 -13.94 20.66
N GLU A 217 -14.82 -13.69 21.89
CA GLU A 217 -13.94 -12.56 22.21
C GLU A 217 -12.56 -12.85 21.61
N VAL A 218 -12.06 -11.90 20.83
CA VAL A 218 -10.76 -11.97 20.18
C VAL A 218 -9.94 -10.76 20.58
N PRO A 219 -8.59 -10.85 20.57
CA PRO A 219 -7.76 -9.70 20.88
C PRO A 219 -8.05 -8.54 19.92
N SER A 220 -7.97 -7.31 20.44
CA SER A 220 -8.01 -6.08 19.64
C SER A 220 -6.73 -5.93 18.80
N PRO A 221 -6.77 -5.22 17.65
CA PRO A 221 -5.57 -4.89 16.91
C PRO A 221 -4.67 -3.95 17.73
N VAL A 222 -3.37 -3.94 17.43
CA VAL A 222 -2.44 -2.95 17.99
C VAL A 222 -2.44 -1.67 17.17
N ARG A 223 -2.15 -0.54 17.82
CA ARG A 223 -1.87 0.73 17.14
C ARG A 223 -0.37 0.94 17.03
N ILE A 224 0.05 1.57 15.93
CA ILE A 224 1.41 2.08 15.79
C ILE A 224 1.62 3.17 16.86
N PRO A 225 2.62 3.02 17.76
CA PRO A 225 2.91 4.03 18.77
C PRO A 225 3.36 5.36 18.15
N ASP A 226 2.96 6.48 18.74
CA ASP A 226 3.27 7.83 18.24
C ASP A 226 4.77 8.14 18.11
N ALA A 227 5.62 7.42 18.83
CA ALA A 227 7.08 7.58 18.77
C ALA A 227 7.71 6.95 17.51
N LEU A 228 6.98 6.09 16.82
CA LEU A 228 7.44 5.42 15.61
C LEU A 228 7.03 6.19 14.36
N PRO A 229 7.79 6.05 13.25
CA PRO A 229 7.36 6.59 11.97
C PRO A 229 6.02 5.97 11.57
N PHE A 230 5.15 6.79 10.97
CA PHE A 230 3.82 6.36 10.57
C PHE A 230 3.74 6.24 9.04
N PRO A 231 3.17 5.16 8.47
CA PRO A 231 3.01 5.03 7.02
C PRO A 231 2.09 6.11 6.44
N VAL A 232 2.60 6.95 5.54
CA VAL A 232 1.85 8.07 4.94
C VAL A 232 1.04 7.66 3.69
N VAL A 233 1.35 6.50 3.11
CA VAL A 233 0.63 5.92 1.97
C VAL A 233 0.63 4.40 2.02
N CYS A 234 -0.49 3.77 1.72
CA CYS A 234 -0.67 2.32 1.69
C CYS A 234 -1.28 1.88 0.36
N ALA A 235 -0.61 0.99 -0.37
CA ALA A 235 -1.13 0.33 -1.56
C ALA A 235 -1.52 -1.11 -1.23
N LEU A 236 -2.82 -1.38 -1.22
CA LEU A 236 -3.41 -2.59 -0.66
C LEU A 236 -4.08 -3.41 -1.75
N TYR A 237 -3.45 -4.54 -2.07
CA TYR A 237 -3.90 -5.45 -3.10
C TYR A 237 -4.86 -6.46 -2.49
N TYR A 238 -6.08 -6.46 -3.00
CA TYR A 238 -7.15 -7.42 -2.78
C TYR A 238 -7.25 -7.94 -1.33
N PRO A 239 -7.32 -7.08 -0.28
CA PRO A 239 -7.40 -7.57 1.09
C PRO A 239 -8.46 -8.64 1.21
N GLY A 240 -8.01 -9.74 1.82
CA GLY A 240 -8.82 -10.94 1.95
C GLY A 240 -10.14 -10.64 2.66
N CYS A 241 -11.05 -11.59 2.52
CA CYS A 241 -12.40 -11.47 3.02
C CYS A 241 -12.55 -11.59 4.54
N SER A 242 -11.59 -12.21 5.23
CA SER A 242 -11.63 -12.56 6.66
C SER A 242 -11.61 -11.39 7.68
N HIS A 243 -12.05 -10.19 7.28
CA HIS A 243 -12.44 -9.13 8.22
C HIS A 243 -13.81 -9.41 8.88
N TYR A 244 -14.46 -10.55 8.58
CA TYR A 244 -15.84 -10.85 9.02
C TYR A 244 -16.04 -10.66 10.51
N GLY A 245 -16.93 -9.73 10.84
CA GLY A 245 -17.40 -9.51 12.20
C GLY A 245 -16.35 -8.91 13.14
N TYR A 246 -15.07 -8.85 12.75
CA TYR A 246 -14.02 -8.23 13.56
C TYR A 246 -14.34 -6.75 13.74
N HIS A 247 -14.34 -5.96 12.66
CA HIS A 247 -14.75 -4.54 12.74
C HIS A 247 -16.27 -4.32 12.67
N GLY A 248 -17.10 -5.32 12.96
CA GLY A 248 -18.57 -5.16 12.99
C GLY A 248 -19.26 -5.00 11.62
N GLN A 249 -20.36 -4.23 11.59
CA GLN A 249 -21.18 -3.99 10.38
C GLN A 249 -21.07 -2.53 9.93
N ALA A 250 -20.68 -2.30 8.67
CA ALA A 250 -20.49 -0.97 8.10
C ALA A 250 -21.74 -0.05 8.15
N SER A 251 -22.95 -0.61 8.21
CA SER A 251 -24.20 0.16 8.21
C SER A 251 -24.68 0.61 9.59
N SER A 252 -23.97 0.28 10.69
CA SER A 252 -24.39 0.64 12.04
C SER A 252 -23.30 1.37 12.83
N ILE A 253 -23.62 2.60 13.26
CA ILE A 253 -22.77 3.39 14.15
C ILE A 253 -22.59 2.77 15.55
N SER A 254 -23.45 1.83 15.94
CA SER A 254 -23.39 1.16 17.25
C SER A 254 -22.62 -0.16 17.21
N ALA A 255 -22.19 -0.62 16.02
CA ALA A 255 -21.50 -1.89 15.83
C ALA A 255 -20.36 -1.76 14.82
N GLY A 256 -19.25 -1.15 15.25
CA GLY A 256 -17.97 -1.24 14.55
C GLY A 256 -17.79 -0.20 13.44
N ARG A 257 -17.13 0.89 13.81
CA ARG A 257 -16.60 1.87 12.86
C ARG A 257 -15.15 1.54 12.60
N TYR A 258 -14.76 1.47 11.33
CA TYR A 258 -13.40 1.24 10.89
C TYR A 258 -12.94 2.48 10.14
N MET A 259 -11.72 2.94 10.37
CA MET A 259 -11.09 3.98 9.56
C MET A 259 -9.58 3.82 9.65
N PRO A 260 -8.84 3.86 8.53
CA PRO A 260 -7.40 4.08 8.58
C PRO A 260 -7.10 5.42 9.25
N ASP A 261 -5.91 5.60 9.79
CA ASP A 261 -5.48 6.82 10.43
C ASP A 261 -5.46 7.96 9.43
N ARG A 262 -6.01 9.11 9.81
CA ARG A 262 -6.10 10.30 8.96
C ARG A 262 -4.75 10.82 8.45
N ARG A 263 -3.62 10.35 8.98
CA ARG A 263 -2.26 10.63 8.48
C ARG A 263 -1.88 9.84 7.22
N THR A 264 -2.67 8.85 6.82
CA THR A 264 -2.34 7.93 5.72
C THR A 264 -3.29 8.09 4.53
N HIS A 265 -2.77 7.79 3.34
CA HIS A 265 -3.54 7.71 2.11
C HIS A 265 -3.63 6.25 1.66
N VAL A 266 -4.83 5.72 1.53
CA VAL A 266 -5.04 4.31 1.19
C VAL A 266 -5.54 4.16 -0.24
N LEU A 267 -4.80 3.37 -1.01
CA LEU A 267 -5.23 2.81 -2.30
C LEU A 267 -5.63 1.37 -2.07
N LEU A 268 -6.81 1.02 -2.56
CA LEU A 268 -7.37 -0.31 -2.46
C LEU A 268 -7.69 -0.85 -3.86
N PHE A 269 -7.33 -2.10 -4.11
CA PHE A 269 -7.45 -2.71 -5.43
C PHE A 269 -8.11 -4.09 -5.34
N HIS A 270 -9.16 -4.35 -6.12
CA HIS A 270 -9.85 -5.65 -6.12
C HIS A 270 -10.21 -6.08 -7.53
N GLY A 271 -10.32 -7.40 -7.74
CA GLY A 271 -10.88 -7.97 -8.95
C GLY A 271 -12.29 -8.52 -8.72
N THR A 272 -13.18 -8.48 -9.72
CA THR A 272 -14.55 -8.97 -9.57
C THR A 272 -14.66 -10.50 -9.46
N ARG A 273 -13.64 -11.23 -9.92
CA ARG A 273 -13.53 -12.69 -9.78
C ARG A 273 -12.64 -13.10 -8.61
N ASP A 274 -12.35 -12.19 -7.69
CA ASP A 274 -11.70 -12.56 -6.45
C ASP A 274 -12.61 -13.52 -5.67
N SER A 275 -12.18 -14.78 -5.61
CA SER A 275 -12.92 -15.88 -4.98
C SER A 275 -13.16 -15.65 -3.48
N LEU A 276 -12.37 -14.78 -2.85
CA LEU A 276 -12.56 -14.41 -1.46
C LEU A 276 -13.70 -13.41 -1.29
N LEU A 277 -14.14 -12.70 -2.33
CA LEU A 277 -15.35 -11.85 -2.28
C LEU A 277 -16.66 -12.63 -2.05
N GLY A 278 -16.60 -13.95 -1.86
CA GLY A 278 -17.78 -14.75 -1.49
C GLY A 278 -18.77 -15.01 -2.62
N VAL A 279 -18.32 -14.87 -3.87
CA VAL A 279 -19.07 -15.15 -5.09
C VAL A 279 -19.15 -16.67 -5.36
N THR A 280 -19.92 -17.41 -4.54
CA THR A 280 -20.51 -18.68 -5.02
C THR A 280 -21.78 -18.43 -5.84
N ASP A 281 -22.29 -17.21 -5.78
CA ASP A 281 -23.38 -16.71 -6.62
C ASP A 281 -22.78 -16.07 -7.88
N PRO A 282 -23.07 -16.59 -9.09
CA PRO A 282 -22.63 -15.99 -10.34
C PRO A 282 -23.21 -14.58 -10.59
N ASP A 283 -24.23 -14.18 -9.84
CA ASP A 283 -24.85 -12.85 -9.89
C ASP A 283 -24.44 -11.95 -8.70
N ALA A 284 -23.56 -12.42 -7.79
CA ALA A 284 -23.09 -11.60 -6.68
C ALA A 284 -22.15 -10.49 -7.19
N THR A 285 -22.54 -9.25 -6.85
CA THR A 285 -21.77 -8.04 -7.09
C THR A 285 -21.08 -7.63 -5.79
N PRO A 286 -20.05 -6.77 -5.79
CA PRO A 286 -19.49 -6.11 -4.60
C PRO A 286 -20.47 -5.48 -3.58
N LEU A 287 -21.79 -5.53 -3.77
CA LEU A 287 -22.83 -5.11 -2.80
C LEU A 287 -23.87 -6.17 -2.39
N THR A 288 -24.05 -7.30 -3.10
CA THR A 288 -25.31 -8.10 -3.04
C THR A 288 -25.22 -9.49 -2.37
N GLY A 289 -24.48 -9.64 -1.28
CA GLY A 289 -23.98 -10.92 -0.73
C GLY A 289 -23.12 -10.73 0.53
N SER A 290 -22.57 -11.80 1.06
CA SER A 290 -22.11 -11.81 2.46
C SER A 290 -20.77 -11.08 2.67
N LEU A 291 -20.01 -10.81 1.61
CA LEU A 291 -18.55 -10.66 1.67
C LEU A 291 -18.01 -9.47 0.83
N TYR A 292 -17.97 -8.23 1.37
CA TYR A 292 -17.54 -7.07 0.56
C TYR A 292 -16.49 -6.14 1.17
N PRO A 293 -15.34 -5.93 0.50
CA PRO A 293 -14.32 -4.93 0.84
C PRO A 293 -14.86 -3.50 0.84
N ILE A 294 -15.91 -3.22 0.05
CA ILE A 294 -16.60 -1.92 0.06
C ILE A 294 -17.07 -1.52 1.46
N LYS A 295 -17.36 -2.48 2.34
CA LYS A 295 -17.78 -2.21 3.72
C LYS A 295 -16.71 -1.47 4.50
N LEU A 296 -15.42 -1.72 4.24
CA LEU A 296 -14.34 -1.02 4.89
C LEU A 296 -14.23 0.42 4.39
N VAL A 297 -14.36 0.62 3.08
CA VAL A 297 -14.34 1.95 2.47
C VAL A 297 -15.54 2.78 2.93
N GLU A 298 -16.72 2.16 3.00
CA GLU A 298 -17.95 2.79 3.48
C GLU A 298 -17.93 3.06 4.98
N SER A 299 -17.44 2.11 5.80
CA SER A 299 -17.26 2.32 7.24
C SER A 299 -16.26 3.45 7.51
N ALA A 300 -15.17 3.51 6.74
CA ALA A 300 -14.20 4.60 6.81
C ALA A 300 -14.81 5.94 6.39
N ARG A 301 -15.64 5.97 5.34
CA ARG A 301 -16.38 7.17 4.93
C ARG A 301 -17.30 7.65 6.06
N LEU A 302 -18.12 6.77 6.62
CA LEU A 302 -19.05 7.10 7.70
C LEU A 302 -18.33 7.56 8.96
N GLN A 303 -17.20 6.95 9.30
CA GLN A 303 -16.37 7.37 10.44
C GLN A 303 -15.71 8.72 10.17
N ALA A 304 -15.14 8.95 8.99
CA ALA A 304 -14.55 10.22 8.60
C ALA A 304 -15.57 11.37 8.65
N GLU A 305 -16.80 11.12 8.19
CA GLU A 305 -17.92 12.08 8.29
C GLU A 305 -18.30 12.38 9.74
N ALA A 306 -18.36 11.36 10.59
CA ALA A 306 -18.67 11.54 12.00
C ALA A 306 -17.58 12.31 12.77
N GLU A 307 -16.31 12.13 12.38
CA GLU A 307 -15.16 12.82 12.94
C GLU A 307 -14.86 14.18 12.26
N ALA A 308 -15.61 14.53 11.21
CA ALA A 308 -15.41 15.71 10.38
C ALA A 308 -13.98 15.83 9.80
N VAL A 309 -13.42 14.72 9.33
CA VAL A 309 -12.10 14.65 8.68
C VAL A 309 -12.20 14.11 7.24
N PRO A 310 -11.18 14.34 6.39
CA PRO A 310 -11.12 13.71 5.07
C PRO A 310 -11.07 12.18 5.19
N ASN A 311 -11.72 11.48 4.25
CA ASN A 311 -11.63 10.03 4.17
C ASN A 311 -10.19 9.61 3.77
N PRO A 312 -9.50 8.76 4.55
CA PRO A 312 -8.15 8.28 4.23
C PRO A 312 -8.08 7.44 2.93
N PHE A 313 -9.19 6.82 2.51
CA PHE A 313 -9.23 6.12 1.23
C PHE A 313 -9.26 7.12 0.07
N ILE A 314 -8.16 7.17 -0.69
CA ILE A 314 -8.07 8.01 -1.90
C ILE A 314 -8.56 7.27 -3.14
N HIS A 315 -8.38 5.95 -3.19
CA HIS A 315 -8.84 5.11 -4.28
C HIS A 315 -9.36 3.77 -3.76
N HIS A 316 -10.47 3.31 -4.34
CA HIS A 316 -10.82 1.90 -4.38
C HIS A 316 -11.15 1.56 -5.83
N LEU A 317 -10.27 0.80 -6.48
CA LEU A 317 -10.43 0.40 -7.88
C LEU A 317 -10.84 -1.06 -7.92
N VAL A 318 -11.98 -1.31 -8.57
CA VAL A 318 -12.51 -2.65 -8.80
C VAL A 318 -12.37 -2.96 -10.29
N TYR A 319 -11.61 -4.00 -10.61
CA TYR A 319 -11.30 -4.41 -11.97
C TYR A 319 -12.17 -5.59 -12.41
N ASP A 320 -12.81 -5.47 -13.57
CA ASP A 320 -13.70 -6.52 -14.09
C ASP A 320 -12.94 -7.74 -14.64
N GLN A 321 -13.49 -8.93 -14.41
CA GLN A 321 -12.95 -10.25 -14.77
C GLN A 321 -11.59 -10.60 -14.15
N VAL A 322 -11.17 -9.88 -13.12
CA VAL A 322 -9.87 -10.05 -12.47
C VAL A 322 -9.97 -10.96 -11.25
N ASN A 323 -9.06 -11.91 -11.15
CA ASN A 323 -9.02 -12.90 -10.08
C ASN A 323 -8.28 -12.40 -8.84
N HIS A 324 -8.40 -13.16 -7.75
CA HIS A 324 -7.54 -13.01 -6.58
C HIS A 324 -6.08 -13.27 -6.97
N GLY A 325 -5.14 -12.48 -6.44
CA GLY A 325 -3.71 -12.71 -6.70
C GLY A 325 -3.24 -12.30 -8.10
N PHE A 326 -3.94 -11.38 -8.77
CA PHE A 326 -3.58 -10.91 -10.12
C PHE A 326 -2.16 -10.32 -10.20
N ASP A 327 -1.57 -9.86 -9.09
CA ASP A 327 -0.16 -9.40 -9.05
C ASP A 327 0.86 -10.54 -9.22
N GLY A 328 0.44 -11.79 -9.06
CA GLY A 328 1.28 -12.98 -9.27
C GLY A 328 1.45 -13.39 -10.74
N VAL A 329 0.66 -12.84 -11.67
CA VAL A 329 0.74 -13.20 -13.10
C VAL A 329 1.93 -12.52 -13.77
N THR A 330 2.52 -13.13 -14.80
CA THR A 330 3.53 -12.45 -15.63
C THR A 330 2.88 -11.36 -16.44
N LEU A 331 3.43 -10.14 -16.40
CA LEU A 331 2.96 -9.04 -17.25
C LEU A 331 3.00 -9.42 -18.73
N ALA A 332 2.01 -8.95 -19.49
CA ALA A 332 2.06 -9.03 -20.95
C ALA A 332 3.15 -8.09 -21.50
N ASP A 333 3.70 -8.44 -22.66
CA ASP A 333 4.60 -7.58 -23.40
C ASP A 333 3.90 -6.26 -23.77
N GLU A 334 4.65 -5.16 -23.83
CA GLU A 334 4.08 -3.82 -24.08
C GLU A 334 3.29 -3.74 -25.39
N GLY A 335 3.73 -4.46 -26.43
CA GLY A 335 3.03 -4.53 -27.71
C GLY A 335 1.66 -5.21 -27.65
N ASP A 336 1.40 -6.01 -26.60
CA ASP A 336 0.13 -6.70 -26.39
C ASP A 336 -0.83 -5.93 -25.47
N TRP A 337 -0.40 -4.81 -24.89
CA TRP A 337 -1.26 -4.04 -23.97
C TRP A 337 -2.53 -3.55 -24.66
N ASN A 338 -3.65 -3.68 -23.96
CA ASN A 338 -5.00 -3.37 -24.44
C ASN A 338 -5.43 -4.16 -25.70
N SER A 339 -4.72 -5.25 -26.02
CA SER A 339 -5.10 -6.19 -27.07
C SER A 339 -5.87 -7.39 -26.48
N PRO A 340 -6.55 -8.20 -27.31
CA PRO A 340 -7.14 -9.47 -26.87
C PRO A 340 -6.13 -10.49 -26.31
N SER A 341 -4.82 -10.28 -26.51
CA SER A 341 -3.77 -11.14 -25.97
C SER A 341 -3.42 -10.82 -24.50
N GLU A 342 -3.73 -9.62 -24.01
CA GLU A 342 -3.55 -9.24 -22.61
C GLU A 342 -4.74 -9.74 -21.79
N SER A 343 -4.49 -10.62 -20.82
CA SER A 343 -5.55 -11.07 -19.90
C SER A 343 -5.99 -9.95 -18.95
N ALA A 344 -7.19 -10.09 -18.37
CA ALA A 344 -7.69 -9.13 -17.38
C ALA A 344 -6.72 -8.98 -16.19
N ASP A 345 -6.17 -10.09 -15.69
CA ASP A 345 -5.21 -10.08 -14.57
C ASP A 345 -3.90 -9.37 -14.94
N GLN A 346 -3.41 -9.56 -16.18
CA GLN A 346 -2.21 -8.88 -16.68
C GLN A 346 -2.44 -7.37 -16.77
N LYS A 347 -3.58 -6.97 -17.34
CA LYS A 347 -3.98 -5.56 -17.42
C LYS A 347 -4.14 -4.94 -16.05
N ALA A 348 -4.79 -5.63 -15.11
CA ALA A 348 -4.94 -5.16 -13.74
C ALA A 348 -3.59 -5.05 -13.03
N LYS A 349 -2.70 -6.04 -13.14
CA LYS A 349 -1.35 -5.99 -12.56
C LYS A 349 -0.60 -4.75 -13.02
N ARG A 350 -0.61 -4.48 -14.33
CA ARG A 350 0.03 -3.30 -14.93
C ARG A 350 -0.55 -2.00 -14.38
N LEU A 351 -1.85 -1.79 -14.55
CA LEU A 351 -2.52 -0.57 -14.12
C LEU A 351 -2.37 -0.34 -12.61
N THR A 352 -2.54 -1.39 -11.80
CA THR A 352 -2.42 -1.29 -10.35
C THR A 352 -1.00 -0.95 -9.91
N ARG A 353 0.02 -1.51 -10.59
CA ARG A 353 1.42 -1.16 -10.35
C ARG A 353 1.69 0.30 -10.66
N ASP A 354 1.19 0.79 -11.80
CA ASP A 354 1.37 2.19 -12.19
C ASP A 354 0.74 3.14 -11.17
N GLU A 355 -0.48 2.83 -10.73
CA GLU A 355 -1.17 3.59 -9.67
C GLU A 355 -0.43 3.57 -8.34
N THR A 356 0.11 2.42 -7.95
CA THR A 356 0.93 2.26 -6.74
C THR A 356 2.19 3.11 -6.79
N LEU A 357 2.96 3.02 -7.89
CA LEU A 357 4.20 3.77 -8.04
C LEU A 357 3.95 5.28 -8.15
N LYS A 358 2.84 5.69 -8.78
CA LYS A 358 2.41 7.09 -8.84
C LYS A 358 2.09 7.63 -7.44
N ALA A 359 1.35 6.87 -6.63
CA ALA A 359 1.04 7.29 -5.27
C ALA A 359 2.28 7.33 -4.36
N PHE A 360 3.16 6.34 -4.45
CA PHE A 360 4.42 6.35 -3.72
C PHE A 360 5.30 7.54 -4.12
N ALA A 361 5.41 7.83 -5.42
CA ALA A 361 6.16 8.99 -5.88
C ALA A 361 5.61 10.29 -5.30
N LEU A 362 4.28 10.48 -5.30
CA LEU A 362 3.67 11.70 -4.77
C LEU A 362 3.89 11.88 -3.27
N TRP A 363 3.67 10.83 -2.48
CA TRP A 363 3.60 10.94 -1.03
C TRP A 363 4.92 10.66 -0.31
N LEU A 364 5.86 9.97 -0.97
CA LEU A 364 7.12 9.56 -0.36
C LEU A 364 8.33 10.26 -0.94
N LYS A 365 8.29 10.72 -2.20
CA LYS A 365 9.41 11.48 -2.76
C LYS A 365 9.23 12.98 -2.49
N PRO A 366 10.33 13.74 -2.29
CA PRO A 366 10.25 15.18 -2.29
C PRO A 366 9.67 15.65 -3.63
N VAL A 367 8.60 16.42 -3.58
CA VAL A 367 8.17 17.22 -4.72
C VAL A 367 8.87 18.56 -4.61
N ASP A 368 9.98 18.73 -5.34
CA ASP A 368 10.68 20.01 -5.42
C ASP A 368 9.82 21.01 -6.22
N LEU A 369 8.89 21.65 -5.51
CA LEU A 369 8.13 22.79 -5.99
C LEU A 369 9.00 24.05 -5.84
N ALA A 370 9.93 24.25 -6.77
CA ALA A 370 10.64 25.51 -6.88
C ALA A 370 9.73 26.53 -7.62
N ALA A 371 8.90 27.25 -6.87
CA ALA A 371 8.26 28.46 -7.37
C ALA A 371 9.31 29.58 -7.43
N ALA A 372 10.05 29.65 -8.54
CA ALA A 372 10.93 30.78 -8.79
C ALA A 372 10.10 31.94 -9.34
N ILE A 373 9.79 32.94 -8.51
CA ILE A 373 9.42 34.27 -9.00
C ILE A 373 10.70 34.86 -9.60
N GLN A 374 10.93 34.66 -10.90
CA GLN A 374 12.05 35.33 -11.55
C GLN A 374 11.77 36.84 -11.55
N PRO A 375 12.67 37.69 -11.05
CA PRO A 375 12.49 39.12 -11.23
C PRO A 375 12.81 39.43 -12.70
N LEU A 376 11.86 40.05 -13.42
CA LEU A 376 12.03 41.06 -14.49
C LEU A 376 10.88 41.13 -15.53
N SER A 377 9.66 40.74 -15.19
CA SER A 377 8.43 41.34 -15.72
C SER A 377 7.28 40.79 -14.87
N PHE A 378 6.28 41.61 -14.53
CA PHE A 378 5.09 41.14 -13.81
C PHE A 378 4.18 40.29 -14.73
N GLU A 379 4.75 39.35 -15.50
CA GLU A 379 4.07 38.65 -16.59
C GLU A 379 3.54 37.27 -16.19
N GLY A 380 4.02 36.64 -15.12
CA GLY A 380 3.44 35.38 -14.64
C GLY A 380 4.20 34.65 -13.53
N VAL A 381 3.65 33.51 -13.08
CA VAL A 381 4.36 32.51 -12.25
C VAL A 381 4.85 31.37 -13.12
N ARG A 382 6.12 31.02 -12.98
CA ARG A 382 6.67 29.79 -13.52
C ARG A 382 6.74 28.73 -12.42
N VAL A 383 6.16 27.57 -12.70
CA VAL A 383 6.31 26.39 -11.85
C VAL A 383 7.19 25.40 -12.58
N GLN A 384 8.30 25.03 -11.93
CA GLN A 384 9.14 23.93 -12.37
C GLN A 384 8.86 22.74 -11.47
N TRP A 385 8.75 21.57 -12.10
CA TRP A 385 8.45 20.34 -11.41
C TRP A 385 9.36 19.22 -11.88
N HIS A 386 9.84 18.46 -10.92
CA HIS A 386 10.75 17.34 -11.08
C HIS A 386 10.11 16.09 -10.46
N SER A 387 9.28 15.35 -11.20
CA SER A 387 8.92 14.00 -10.78
C SER A 387 8.80 13.04 -11.95
N GLU A 388 9.11 11.79 -11.67
CA GLU A 388 9.15 10.69 -12.62
C GLU A 388 7.75 10.19 -13.08
N LYS A 389 6.66 10.78 -12.57
CA LYS A 389 5.27 10.32 -12.76
C LYS A 389 4.32 11.44 -13.12
N ASP A 390 3.38 11.19 -14.02
CA ASP A 390 2.38 12.18 -14.43
C ASP A 390 1.52 12.65 -13.25
N LEU A 391 1.52 13.96 -12.99
CA LEU A 391 0.74 14.60 -11.94
C LEU A 391 -0.20 15.64 -12.55
N LEU A 392 -1.39 15.76 -11.96
CA LEU A 392 -2.29 16.85 -12.27
C LEU A 392 -1.82 18.07 -11.47
N TYR A 393 -1.62 19.17 -12.18
CA TYR A 393 -1.32 20.45 -11.58
C TYR A 393 -2.56 21.33 -11.62
N THR A 394 -3.08 21.63 -10.44
CA THR A 394 -4.15 22.62 -10.28
C THR A 394 -3.56 23.93 -9.82
N MET A 395 -3.81 24.96 -10.62
CA MET A 395 -3.43 26.31 -10.30
C MET A 395 -4.66 27.17 -10.33
N GLU A 396 -4.86 27.87 -9.23
CA GLU A 396 -5.99 28.75 -9.07
C GLU A 396 -5.50 30.16 -8.83
N GLN A 397 -6.15 31.10 -9.51
CA GLN A 397 -5.84 32.52 -9.45
C GLN A 397 -6.97 33.30 -8.79
N GLN A 398 -6.63 34.24 -7.91
CA GLN A 398 -7.58 35.23 -7.39
C GLN A 398 -7.00 36.64 -7.51
N ASP A 399 -7.72 37.52 -8.19
CA ASP A 399 -7.30 38.90 -8.42
C ASP A 399 -7.76 39.82 -7.28
N ASN A 400 -6.85 40.71 -6.88
CA ASN A 400 -7.02 41.69 -5.80
C ASN A 400 -7.50 41.07 -4.46
N TYR A 401 -7.26 39.77 -4.25
CA TYR A 401 -7.76 38.99 -3.11
C TYR A 401 -9.30 39.02 -2.96
N GLN A 402 -10.03 39.20 -4.07
CA GLN A 402 -11.49 39.27 -4.10
C GLN A 402 -12.09 38.33 -5.16
N GLY A 403 -13.32 37.86 -4.92
CA GLY A 403 -14.07 37.03 -5.87
C GLY A 403 -13.73 35.53 -5.83
N PRO A 404 -14.31 34.72 -6.72
CA PRO A 404 -14.04 33.29 -6.80
C PRO A 404 -12.63 33.02 -7.37
N TRP A 405 -12.05 31.89 -6.95
CA TRP A 405 -10.83 31.38 -7.56
C TRP A 405 -11.09 30.96 -9.01
N ILE A 406 -10.21 31.36 -9.92
CA ILE A 406 -10.24 30.99 -11.33
C ILE A 406 -9.28 29.83 -11.54
N ASP A 407 -9.80 28.70 -12.03
CA ASP A 407 -9.01 27.52 -12.33
C ASP A 407 -8.29 27.66 -13.68
N ILE A 408 -6.97 27.52 -13.67
CA ILE A 408 -6.06 27.52 -14.82
C ILE A 408 -5.17 26.26 -14.80
N SER A 409 -5.72 25.15 -14.30
CA SER A 409 -5.09 23.82 -14.26
C SER A 409 -4.57 23.34 -15.61
N ALA A 410 -3.52 22.52 -15.58
CA ALA A 410 -2.96 21.82 -16.72
C ALA A 410 -2.39 20.46 -16.32
N THR A 411 -2.23 19.55 -17.29
CA THR A 411 -1.57 18.27 -17.07
C THR A 411 -0.06 18.42 -17.29
N LEU A 412 0.74 17.90 -16.37
CA LEU A 412 2.20 17.80 -16.54
C LEU A 412 2.57 16.34 -16.75
N THR A 413 3.19 16.01 -17.89
CA THR A 413 3.60 14.63 -18.23
C THR A 413 5.12 14.50 -18.34
N GLY A 414 5.72 13.50 -17.68
CA GLY A 414 7.17 13.20 -17.78
C GLY A 414 8.11 13.96 -16.80
N PRO A 415 9.43 13.68 -16.81
CA PRO A 415 10.33 13.89 -15.66
C PRO A 415 10.61 15.35 -15.25
N VAL A 416 10.54 16.28 -16.19
CA VAL A 416 10.75 17.72 -15.93
C VAL A 416 9.79 18.50 -16.81
N GLN A 417 8.87 19.24 -16.18
CA GLN A 417 7.94 20.11 -16.90
C GLN A 417 7.99 21.52 -16.36
N GLN A 418 7.68 22.47 -17.25
CA GLN A 418 7.54 23.88 -16.91
C GLN A 418 6.15 24.34 -17.31
N ALA A 419 5.42 24.93 -16.37
CA ALA A 419 4.18 25.62 -16.64
C ALA A 419 4.34 27.11 -16.39
N GLU A 420 3.79 27.93 -17.27
CA GLU A 420 3.72 29.38 -17.11
C GLU A 420 2.26 29.81 -16.93
N ALA A 421 2.04 30.61 -15.90
CA ALA A 421 0.77 31.16 -15.51
C ALA A 421 0.78 32.67 -15.72
N PRO A 422 0.16 33.22 -16.76
CA PRO A 422 0.21 34.65 -16.99
C PRO A 422 -0.52 35.40 -15.88
N PHE A 423 0.08 36.45 -15.32
CA PHE A 423 -0.64 37.36 -14.44
C PHE A 423 -1.59 38.24 -15.26
N GLY A 424 -2.82 38.42 -14.78
CA GLY A 424 -3.76 39.38 -15.38
C GLY A 424 -3.34 40.84 -15.12
N ALA A 425 -4.10 41.80 -15.62
CA ALA A 425 -3.85 43.24 -15.40
C ALA A 425 -4.17 43.72 -13.96
N ALA A 426 -4.33 42.82 -13.00
CA ALA A 426 -4.70 43.12 -11.63
C ALA A 426 -3.53 43.74 -10.84
N GLN A 427 -3.85 44.53 -9.80
CA GLN A 427 -2.82 45.17 -8.96
C GLN A 427 -2.17 44.18 -7.99
N SER A 428 -2.86 43.09 -7.67
CA SER A 428 -2.35 42.00 -6.84
C SER A 428 -3.02 40.71 -7.27
N THR A 429 -2.28 39.61 -7.28
CA THR A 429 -2.80 38.29 -7.67
C THR A 429 -2.32 37.26 -6.66
N ALA A 430 -3.25 36.50 -6.09
CA ALA A 430 -2.93 35.31 -5.29
C ALA A 430 -2.93 34.09 -6.20
N ILE A 431 -1.93 33.22 -6.05
CA ILE A 431 -1.86 31.92 -6.71
C ILE A 431 -1.88 30.82 -5.65
N ARG A 432 -2.78 29.86 -5.84
CA ARG A 432 -2.79 28.61 -5.09
C ARG A 432 -2.33 27.50 -6.02
N LEU A 433 -1.40 26.71 -5.50
CA LEU A 433 -0.82 25.57 -6.18
C LEU A 433 -1.20 24.26 -5.49
N SER A 434 -1.76 23.35 -6.25
CA SER A 434 -2.08 22.01 -5.79
C SER A 434 -1.53 21.00 -6.79
N ILE A 435 -0.76 20.04 -6.30
CA ILE A 435 -0.32 18.89 -7.08
C ILE A 435 -1.08 17.68 -6.55
N THR A 436 -1.77 16.99 -7.45
CA THR A 436 -2.47 15.74 -7.14
C THR A 436 -1.99 14.64 -8.08
N PRO A 437 -2.14 13.34 -7.74
CA PRO A 437 -1.92 12.28 -8.70
C PRO A 437 -2.81 12.55 -9.93
N MET A 438 -2.30 12.27 -11.13
CA MET A 438 -3.22 12.12 -12.26
C MET A 438 -4.28 11.10 -11.88
N PRO A 439 -5.57 11.34 -12.15
CA PRO A 439 -6.59 10.34 -11.90
C PRO A 439 -6.22 9.02 -12.59
N PRO A 440 -6.55 7.86 -12.00
CA PRO A 440 -6.41 6.60 -12.70
C PRO A 440 -7.14 6.69 -14.05
N PRO A 441 -6.66 6.01 -15.11
CA PRO A 441 -7.17 6.15 -16.47
C PRO A 441 -8.52 5.43 -16.67
N VAL A 442 -9.43 5.55 -15.69
CA VAL A 442 -10.76 4.92 -15.63
C VAL A 442 -11.58 5.24 -16.88
N ASN A 443 -11.50 6.49 -17.36
CA ASN A 443 -12.28 6.99 -18.49
C ASN A 443 -11.56 6.86 -19.84
N ALA A 444 -10.37 6.25 -19.88
CA ALA A 444 -9.66 6.04 -21.15
C ALA A 444 -10.45 5.05 -22.03
N PRO A 445 -10.61 5.29 -23.35
CA PRO A 445 -11.40 4.45 -24.23
C PRO A 445 -11.08 2.95 -24.14
N GLU A 446 -9.79 2.61 -24.03
CA GLU A 446 -9.27 1.25 -23.87
C GLU A 446 -9.64 0.58 -22.54
N ASN A 447 -10.12 1.34 -21.55
CA ASN A 447 -10.49 0.88 -20.22
C ASN A 447 -12.02 0.86 -20.01
N THR A 448 -12.79 1.17 -21.05
CA THR A 448 -14.26 1.16 -20.99
C THR A 448 -14.77 -0.18 -20.47
N GLY A 449 -15.52 -0.14 -19.36
CA GLY A 449 -16.09 -1.34 -18.72
C GLY A 449 -15.10 -2.18 -17.90
N PHE A 450 -13.82 -1.82 -17.86
CA PHE A 450 -12.83 -2.55 -17.08
C PHE A 450 -12.78 -2.11 -15.61
N PHE A 451 -12.99 -0.82 -15.35
CA PHE A 451 -13.13 -0.28 -14.00
C PHE A 451 -14.61 -0.20 -13.64
N LEU A 452 -14.99 -0.72 -12.49
CA LEU A 452 -16.37 -0.67 -12.00
C LEU A 452 -16.53 0.42 -10.94
N SER A 453 -17.58 1.22 -11.09
CA SER A 453 -18.01 2.18 -10.06
C SER A 453 -18.93 1.50 -9.06
N TYR A 454 -19.10 2.11 -7.89
CA TYR A 454 -20.05 1.61 -6.90
C TYR A 454 -21.50 1.68 -7.38
N ASP A 455 -21.83 2.64 -8.25
CA ASP A 455 -23.16 2.77 -8.86
C ASP A 455 -23.49 1.61 -9.82
N ALA A 456 -22.48 0.87 -10.28
CA ALA A 456 -22.68 -0.38 -11.01
C ALA A 456 -23.19 -1.52 -10.13
N PHE A 457 -23.23 -1.32 -8.80
CA PHE A 457 -23.70 -2.28 -7.83
C PHE A 457 -25.01 -1.74 -7.23
N SER A 458 -26.10 -2.51 -7.30
CA SER A 458 -27.40 -2.09 -6.76
C SER A 458 -27.48 -2.34 -5.25
N TYR A 459 -28.03 -1.37 -4.50
CA TYR A 459 -28.31 -1.42 -3.07
C TYR A 459 -29.51 -2.31 -2.70
#